data_AF-A0A545S9L0-F1
#
_entry.id   AF-A0A545S9L0-F1
#
_cell.length_a   1.000
_cell.length_b   1.000
_cell.length_c   1.000
_cell.angle_alpha   90.00
_cell.angle_beta   90.00
_cell.angle_gamma   90.00
#
_symmetry.space_group_name_H-M   'P 1'
#
loop_
_entity.id
_entity.type
_entity.pdbx_description
1 polymer ?
#
loop_
_entity_poly.entity_id
_entity_poly.type
_entity_poly.pdbx_seq_one_letter_code
_entity_poly.pdbx_strand_id
1 'polypeptide(L)'
;MRKKMANTIRFLAADMVQRANSGHPGAPMGLADIAVVLGEHLSHNPKNPKWLNRDRLIFSGGHGSALIYSLLHLWGYDLSLEDLKNFRQLDSKTAGHPEYGHTDGVEITTGPLGQGVANAVGFAMAKVYSANQVNSETCELLDHKIYCLCGDGDLQEGISYEACALAGHLALKDLILIYDSNAITIEGDTSIAWSEDVAKRFEAQNWNVLKISGHCYKDIDEALHVAKNATKPTLIIANTVIGKGAGELEGTHHTHGAPLGEKIIKASKLKEGFDPEIQFNIPQD
;
A
#
# COMPACT_ATOMS: atom_id res chain seq x y z
N MET A 1 -12.01 -15.28 7.87
CA MET A 1 -12.03 -14.76 6.49
C MET A 1 -10.85 -13.81 6.21
N ARG A 2 -10.73 -12.64 6.88
CA ARG A 2 -9.63 -11.66 6.68
C ARG A 2 -8.21 -12.27 6.62
N LYS A 3 -7.86 -13.18 7.55
CA LYS A 3 -6.55 -13.89 7.52
C LYS A 3 -6.30 -14.66 6.22
N LYS A 4 -7.30 -15.37 5.71
CA LYS A 4 -7.17 -16.14 4.47
C LYS A 4 -6.99 -15.21 3.27
N MET A 5 -7.74 -14.11 3.20
CA MET A 5 -7.59 -13.07 2.18
C MET A 5 -6.17 -12.46 2.20
N ALA A 6 -5.66 -12.12 3.38
CA ALA A 6 -4.32 -11.57 3.53
C ALA A 6 -3.25 -12.58 3.09
N ASN A 7 -3.41 -13.85 3.43
CA ASN A 7 -2.50 -14.91 2.97
C ASN A 7 -2.60 -15.16 1.46
N THR A 8 -3.78 -15.07 0.84
CA THR A 8 -3.92 -15.10 -0.62
C THR A 8 -3.11 -13.99 -1.27
N ILE A 9 -3.20 -12.75 -0.76
CA ILE A 9 -2.41 -11.61 -1.25
C ILE A 9 -0.91 -11.86 -1.08
N ARG A 10 -0.48 -12.33 0.11
CA ARG A 10 0.93 -12.70 0.38
C ARG A 10 1.47 -13.68 -0.63
N PHE A 11 0.73 -14.75 -0.89
CA PHE A 11 1.19 -15.82 -1.77
C PHE A 11 1.11 -15.46 -3.25
N LEU A 12 0.14 -14.65 -3.68
CA LEU A 12 0.15 -14.07 -5.02
C LEU A 12 1.38 -13.19 -5.23
N ALA A 13 1.70 -12.32 -4.27
CA ALA A 13 2.89 -11.47 -4.36
C ALA A 13 4.19 -12.27 -4.38
N ALA A 14 4.32 -13.28 -3.50
CA ALA A 14 5.47 -14.16 -3.46
C ALA A 14 5.63 -14.98 -4.75
N ASP A 15 4.53 -15.54 -5.30
CA ASP A 15 4.55 -16.33 -6.53
C ASP A 15 4.89 -15.46 -7.75
N MET A 16 4.40 -14.22 -7.83
CA MET A 16 4.78 -13.25 -8.88
C MET A 16 6.28 -12.99 -8.90
N VAL A 17 6.83 -12.59 -7.74
CA VAL A 17 8.26 -12.29 -7.60
C VAL A 17 9.10 -13.54 -7.89
N GLN A 18 8.69 -14.70 -7.40
CA GLN A 18 9.40 -15.95 -7.61
C GLN A 18 9.42 -16.36 -9.08
N ARG A 19 8.29 -16.26 -9.78
CA ARG A 19 8.18 -16.60 -11.20
C ARG A 19 9.00 -15.66 -12.08
N ALA A 20 9.01 -14.37 -11.76
CA ALA A 20 9.82 -13.38 -12.45
C ALA A 20 11.32 -13.51 -12.16
N ASN A 21 11.70 -14.27 -11.13
CA ASN A 21 13.04 -14.29 -10.54
C ASN A 21 13.58 -12.86 -10.26
N SER A 22 12.67 -11.94 -9.90
CA SER A 22 12.93 -10.51 -9.74
C SER A 22 11.78 -9.85 -8.99
N GLY A 23 12.09 -8.90 -8.09
CA GLY A 23 11.09 -8.07 -7.41
C GLY A 23 11.16 -8.14 -5.89
N HIS A 24 10.14 -7.57 -5.24
CA HIS A 24 10.15 -7.24 -3.82
C HIS A 24 8.99 -7.93 -3.10
N PRO A 25 9.20 -9.07 -2.41
CA PRO A 25 8.12 -9.78 -1.72
C PRO A 25 7.84 -9.23 -0.32
N GLY A 26 8.83 -8.60 0.32
CA GLY A 26 8.80 -8.20 1.73
C GLY A 26 7.66 -7.26 2.10
N ALA A 27 7.65 -6.06 1.52
CA ALA A 27 6.61 -5.07 1.79
C ALA A 27 5.21 -5.56 1.39
N PRO A 28 4.98 -6.19 0.20
CA PRO A 28 3.69 -6.80 -0.12
C PRO A 28 3.18 -7.78 0.92
N MET A 29 4.06 -8.61 1.47
CA MET A 29 3.65 -9.59 2.48
C MET A 29 3.36 -8.98 3.84
N GLY A 30 4.15 -7.98 4.25
CA GLY A 30 3.93 -7.23 5.50
C GLY A 30 2.61 -6.45 5.48
N LEU A 31 2.32 -5.78 4.37
CA LEU A 31 1.15 -4.92 4.19
C LEU A 31 -0.17 -5.66 3.92
N ALA A 32 -0.14 -6.97 3.70
CA ALA A 32 -1.34 -7.71 3.28
C ALA A 32 -2.52 -7.62 4.27
N ASP A 33 -2.26 -7.57 5.58
CA ASP A 33 -3.32 -7.44 6.59
C ASP A 33 -4.00 -6.06 6.53
N ILE A 34 -3.19 -5.01 6.36
CA ILE A 34 -3.65 -3.63 6.15
C ILE A 34 -4.46 -3.54 4.86
N ALA A 35 -3.96 -4.14 3.77
CA ALA A 35 -4.59 -4.09 2.47
C ALA A 35 -5.99 -4.73 2.47
N VAL A 36 -6.19 -5.84 3.19
CA VAL A 36 -7.51 -6.48 3.34
C VAL A 36 -8.49 -5.53 4.02
N VAL A 37 -8.12 -4.97 5.17
CA VAL A 37 -9.04 -4.09 5.92
C VAL A 37 -9.28 -2.78 5.15
N LEU A 38 -8.23 -2.20 4.56
CA LEU A 38 -8.36 -1.01 3.72
C LEU A 38 -9.30 -1.27 2.54
N GLY A 39 -9.24 -2.44 1.90
CA GLY A 39 -10.14 -2.83 0.82
C GLY A 39 -11.62 -2.81 1.20
N GLU A 40 -11.95 -3.08 2.47
CA GLU A 40 -13.33 -2.99 2.98
C GLU A 40 -13.78 -1.53 3.20
N HIS A 41 -12.83 -0.59 3.25
CA HIS A 41 -13.06 0.83 3.49
C HIS A 41 -13.06 1.68 2.21
N LEU A 42 -12.55 1.14 1.09
CA LEU A 42 -12.41 1.87 -0.17
C LEU A 42 -13.71 1.89 -0.96
N SER A 43 -14.03 3.06 -1.50
CA SER A 43 -15.09 3.24 -2.47
C SER A 43 -14.50 3.33 -3.88
N HIS A 44 -14.58 2.25 -4.66
CA HIS A 44 -14.04 2.23 -6.01
C HIS A 44 -14.83 1.27 -6.91
N ASN A 45 -14.69 1.43 -8.23
CA ASN A 45 -15.36 0.58 -9.20
C ASN A 45 -14.35 0.01 -10.21
N PRO A 46 -13.98 -1.26 -10.07
CA PRO A 46 -13.07 -1.95 -11.00
C PRO A 46 -13.54 -1.97 -12.46
N LYS A 47 -14.85 -1.83 -12.71
CA LYS A 47 -15.45 -1.74 -14.05
C LYS A 47 -15.59 -0.29 -14.56
N ASN A 48 -15.34 0.69 -13.69
CA ASN A 48 -15.18 2.09 -14.08
C ASN A 48 -14.02 2.73 -13.30
N PRO A 49 -12.76 2.39 -13.65
CA PRO A 49 -11.57 2.95 -12.99
C PRO A 49 -11.49 4.48 -13.07
N LYS A 50 -12.25 5.11 -13.97
CA LYS A 50 -12.27 6.56 -14.19
C LYS A 50 -13.38 7.27 -13.42
N TRP A 51 -14.15 6.58 -12.58
CA TRP A 51 -15.18 7.20 -11.76
C TRP A 51 -14.58 8.35 -10.92
N LEU A 52 -15.09 9.55 -11.12
CA LEU A 52 -14.51 10.77 -10.56
C LEU A 52 -14.45 10.74 -9.02
N ASN A 53 -15.53 10.29 -8.37
CA ASN A 53 -15.68 10.29 -6.91
C ASN A 53 -15.29 8.96 -6.24
N ARG A 54 -14.46 8.11 -6.90
CA ARG A 54 -13.84 6.97 -6.20
C ARG A 54 -12.81 7.47 -5.18
N ASP A 55 -12.51 6.69 -4.16
CA ASP A 55 -11.30 6.88 -3.35
C ASP A 55 -10.05 6.70 -4.22
N ARG A 56 -9.01 7.51 -3.95
CA ARG A 56 -7.70 7.34 -4.59
C ARG A 56 -6.82 6.51 -3.67
N LEU A 57 -6.17 5.49 -4.22
CA LEU A 57 -5.17 4.68 -3.51
C LEU A 57 -3.83 4.80 -4.22
N ILE A 58 -2.87 5.44 -3.57
CA ILE A 58 -1.51 5.62 -4.06
C ILE A 58 -0.58 4.68 -3.30
N PHE A 59 0.38 4.10 -4.00
CA PHE A 59 1.45 3.30 -3.40
C PHE A 59 2.77 4.03 -3.65
N SER A 60 3.25 4.80 -2.66
CA SER A 60 4.50 5.55 -2.79
C SER A 60 5.70 4.62 -2.88
N GLY A 61 5.73 3.57 -2.05
CA GLY A 61 6.68 2.47 -2.14
C GLY A 61 6.41 1.58 -3.35
N GLY A 62 6.55 2.11 -4.55
CA GLY A 62 6.19 1.46 -5.82
C GLY A 62 6.92 0.14 -6.09
N HIS A 63 8.02 -0.11 -5.38
CA HIS A 63 8.74 -1.39 -5.44
C HIS A 63 7.87 -2.57 -4.98
N GLY A 64 6.89 -2.31 -4.09
CA GLY A 64 5.84 -3.25 -3.66
C GLY A 64 4.73 -3.47 -4.69
N SER A 65 5.00 -3.28 -6.00
CA SER A 65 4.05 -3.41 -7.11
C SER A 65 3.29 -4.75 -7.13
N ALA A 66 3.90 -5.83 -6.67
CA ALA A 66 3.26 -7.14 -6.53
C ALA A 66 2.02 -7.10 -5.59
N LEU A 67 2.00 -6.23 -4.56
CA LEU A 67 0.80 -6.01 -3.75
C LEU A 67 -0.31 -5.36 -4.58
N ILE A 68 0.04 -4.30 -5.31
CA ILE A 68 -0.87 -3.50 -6.13
C ILE A 68 -1.57 -4.41 -7.13
N TYR A 69 -0.80 -5.17 -7.89
CA TYR A 69 -1.35 -6.06 -8.92
C TYR A 69 -2.18 -7.19 -8.33
N SER A 70 -1.80 -7.74 -7.17
CA SER A 70 -2.63 -8.71 -6.45
C SER A 70 -4.01 -8.13 -6.12
N LEU A 71 -4.04 -6.91 -5.57
CA LEU A 71 -5.29 -6.23 -5.21
C LEU A 71 -6.14 -5.89 -6.43
N LEU A 72 -5.55 -5.32 -7.48
CA LEU A 72 -6.27 -4.97 -8.71
C LEU A 72 -6.90 -6.21 -9.37
N HIS A 73 -6.16 -7.32 -9.42
CA HIS A 73 -6.69 -8.59 -9.91
C HIS A 73 -7.85 -9.10 -9.05
N LEU A 74 -7.66 -9.16 -7.73
CA LEU A 74 -8.66 -9.68 -6.79
C LEU A 74 -9.92 -8.81 -6.72
N TRP A 75 -9.79 -7.50 -6.90
CA TRP A 75 -10.92 -6.58 -7.01
C TRP A 75 -11.62 -6.66 -8.37
N GLY A 76 -11.01 -7.27 -9.39
CA GLY A 76 -11.63 -7.48 -10.69
C GLY A 76 -11.47 -6.33 -11.69
N TYR A 77 -10.37 -5.57 -11.58
CA TYR A 77 -9.91 -4.66 -12.63
C TYR A 77 -9.55 -5.44 -13.92
N ASP A 78 -9.24 -4.75 -15.01
CA ASP A 78 -8.76 -5.38 -16.26
C ASP A 78 -7.30 -5.88 -16.15
N LEU A 79 -7.08 -6.75 -15.15
CA LEU A 79 -5.81 -7.39 -14.84
C LEU A 79 -6.07 -8.86 -14.51
N SER A 80 -5.67 -9.74 -15.41
CA SER A 80 -5.92 -11.18 -15.31
C SER A 80 -4.87 -11.88 -14.44
N LEU A 81 -5.16 -13.12 -14.05
CA LEU A 81 -4.17 -13.97 -13.37
C LEU A 81 -2.95 -14.24 -14.28
N GLU A 82 -3.14 -14.24 -15.59
CA GLU A 82 -2.05 -14.41 -16.55
C GLU A 82 -1.15 -13.15 -16.61
N ASP A 83 -1.73 -11.96 -16.46
CA ASP A 83 -0.93 -10.74 -16.32
C ASP A 83 -0.06 -10.79 -15.06
N LEU A 84 -0.58 -11.32 -13.93
CA LEU A 84 0.22 -11.53 -12.72
C LEU A 84 1.39 -12.49 -12.96
N LYS A 85 1.16 -13.60 -13.67
CA LYS A 85 2.23 -14.56 -14.03
C LYS A 85 3.31 -13.97 -14.93
N ASN A 86 3.02 -12.86 -15.63
CA ASN A 86 3.95 -12.14 -16.49
C ASN A 86 4.58 -10.92 -15.77
N PHE A 87 4.51 -10.85 -14.44
CA PHE A 87 5.16 -9.81 -13.65
C PHE A 87 6.63 -9.60 -14.06
N ARG A 88 7.01 -8.33 -14.27
CA ARG A 88 8.36 -7.90 -14.69
C ARG A 88 8.86 -8.50 -16.00
N GLN A 89 7.97 -9.07 -16.82
CA GLN A 89 8.33 -9.51 -18.16
C GLN A 89 8.12 -8.36 -19.17
N LEU A 90 8.87 -8.42 -20.27
CA LEU A 90 8.80 -7.44 -21.36
C LEU A 90 7.34 -7.29 -21.83
N ASP A 91 6.90 -6.03 -22.00
CA ASP A 91 5.57 -5.63 -22.47
C ASP A 91 4.37 -6.11 -21.61
N SER A 92 4.62 -6.67 -20.43
CA SER A 92 3.55 -7.06 -19.51
C SER A 92 2.80 -5.85 -18.94
N LYS A 93 1.51 -6.04 -18.59
CA LYS A 93 0.72 -5.04 -17.84
C LYS A 93 1.18 -4.87 -16.39
N THR A 94 2.14 -5.67 -15.92
CA THR A 94 2.57 -5.82 -14.52
C THR A 94 4.06 -5.52 -14.40
N ALA A 95 4.42 -4.27 -14.70
CA ALA A 95 5.80 -3.79 -14.72
C ALA A 95 6.48 -3.87 -13.32
N GLY A 96 7.79 -3.62 -13.27
CA GLY A 96 8.54 -3.73 -12.01
C GLY A 96 8.12 -2.72 -10.94
N HIS A 97 7.59 -1.58 -11.37
CA HIS A 97 6.99 -0.52 -10.57
C HIS A 97 5.66 -0.12 -11.24
N PRO A 98 4.66 0.40 -10.51
CA PRO A 98 3.38 0.75 -11.12
C PRO A 98 3.53 1.91 -12.09
N GLU A 99 2.85 1.84 -13.24
CA GLU A 99 2.92 2.84 -14.30
C GLU A 99 1.51 3.36 -14.66
N TYR A 100 1.32 4.68 -14.55
CA TYR A 100 0.05 5.34 -14.91
C TYR A 100 -0.25 5.18 -16.40
N GLY A 101 -1.49 4.83 -16.72
CA GLY A 101 -1.96 4.64 -18.09
C GLY A 101 -1.56 3.30 -18.72
N HIS A 102 -0.65 2.54 -18.09
CA HIS A 102 -0.26 1.20 -18.52
C HIS A 102 -1.09 0.11 -17.82
N THR A 103 -1.37 0.27 -16.53
CA THR A 103 -2.22 -0.64 -15.74
C THR A 103 -3.45 0.08 -15.20
N ASP A 104 -4.64 -0.44 -15.45
CA ASP A 104 -5.88 0.12 -14.91
C ASP A 104 -5.90 0.06 -13.38
N GLY A 105 -6.29 1.17 -12.75
CA GLY A 105 -6.32 1.31 -11.29
C GLY A 105 -5.02 1.83 -10.66
N VAL A 106 -3.96 2.04 -11.47
CA VAL A 106 -2.77 2.79 -11.03
C VAL A 106 -3.01 4.29 -11.22
N GLU A 107 -3.05 5.03 -10.10
CA GLU A 107 -3.29 6.48 -10.10
C GLU A 107 -2.11 7.31 -10.61
N ILE A 108 -0.88 6.85 -10.35
CA ILE A 108 0.35 7.53 -10.72
C ILE A 108 1.50 6.52 -10.84
N THR A 109 2.48 6.82 -11.70
CA THR A 109 3.74 6.08 -11.75
C THR A 109 4.56 6.37 -10.50
N THR A 110 4.95 5.32 -9.77
CA THR A 110 5.85 5.42 -8.60
C THR A 110 7.03 4.46 -8.75
N GLY A 111 7.94 4.45 -7.77
CA GLY A 111 9.20 3.73 -7.84
C GLY A 111 10.32 4.57 -7.26
N PRO A 112 10.55 5.79 -7.78
CA PRO A 112 11.31 6.80 -7.06
C PRO A 112 10.59 7.15 -5.75
N LEU A 113 11.25 6.88 -4.63
CA LEU A 113 10.67 7.00 -3.30
C LEU A 113 10.23 8.44 -2.99
N GLY A 114 9.21 8.59 -2.16
CA GLY A 114 8.64 9.88 -1.73
C GLY A 114 7.71 10.55 -2.76
N GLN A 115 7.81 10.22 -4.05
CA GLN A 115 6.98 10.82 -5.10
C GLN A 115 5.48 10.57 -4.87
N GLY A 116 5.10 9.33 -4.54
CA GLY A 116 3.70 9.00 -4.30
C GLY A 116 3.10 9.74 -3.11
N VAL A 117 3.88 10.04 -2.07
CA VAL A 117 3.45 10.91 -0.96
C VAL A 117 3.14 12.32 -1.48
N ALA A 118 4.06 12.92 -2.26
CA ALA A 118 3.83 14.25 -2.84
C ALA A 118 2.64 14.27 -3.81
N ASN A 119 2.47 13.22 -4.61
CA ASN A 119 1.31 13.08 -5.49
C ASN A 119 0.00 12.96 -4.71
N ALA A 120 -0.03 12.19 -3.61
CA ALA A 120 -1.21 12.07 -2.76
C ALA A 120 -1.63 13.43 -2.16
N VAL A 121 -0.66 14.28 -1.78
CA VAL A 121 -0.93 15.67 -1.38
C VAL A 121 -1.58 16.44 -2.54
N GLY A 122 -1.05 16.32 -3.75
CA GLY A 122 -1.65 16.93 -4.95
C GLY A 122 -3.08 16.45 -5.23
N PHE A 123 -3.35 15.14 -5.11
CA PHE A 123 -4.72 14.59 -5.23
C PHE A 123 -5.66 15.17 -4.18
N ALA A 124 -5.22 15.30 -2.92
CA ALA A 124 -6.02 15.88 -1.85
C ALA A 124 -6.30 17.38 -2.09
N MET A 125 -5.30 18.14 -2.57
CA MET A 125 -5.50 19.54 -2.98
C MET A 125 -6.50 19.67 -4.12
N ALA A 126 -6.39 18.80 -5.15
CA ALA A 126 -7.32 18.77 -6.26
C ALA A 126 -8.75 18.44 -5.81
N LYS A 127 -8.91 17.47 -4.91
CA LYS A 127 -10.21 17.11 -4.31
C LYS A 127 -10.84 18.31 -3.59
N VAL A 128 -10.08 19.01 -2.75
CA VAL A 128 -10.56 20.20 -2.04
C VAL A 128 -11.00 21.28 -3.02
N TYR A 129 -10.16 21.57 -4.02
CA TYR A 129 -10.50 22.57 -5.05
C TYR A 129 -11.78 22.19 -5.80
N SER A 130 -11.86 20.98 -6.34
CA SER A 130 -13.01 20.53 -7.12
C SER A 130 -14.29 20.47 -6.28
N ALA A 131 -14.22 19.97 -5.04
CA ALA A 131 -15.35 19.93 -4.12
C ALA A 131 -15.90 21.34 -3.85
N ASN A 132 -15.04 22.34 -3.66
CA ASN A 132 -15.46 23.74 -3.48
C ASN A 132 -16.18 24.33 -4.71
N GLN A 133 -15.97 23.78 -5.91
CA GLN A 133 -16.65 24.24 -7.12
C GLN A 133 -18.04 23.62 -7.30
N VAL A 134 -18.28 22.43 -6.74
CA VAL A 134 -19.46 21.61 -7.12
C VAL A 134 -20.32 21.16 -5.93
N ASN A 135 -19.78 21.14 -4.71
CA ASN A 135 -20.56 20.80 -3.52
C ASN A 135 -21.43 21.99 -3.11
N SER A 136 -22.55 21.71 -2.45
CA SER A 136 -23.47 22.69 -1.91
C SER A 136 -23.80 22.37 -0.45
N GLU A 137 -24.54 23.26 0.23
CA GLU A 137 -25.01 23.03 1.61
C GLU A 137 -25.91 21.79 1.75
N THR A 138 -26.51 21.32 0.65
CA THR A 138 -27.48 20.21 0.65
C THR A 138 -26.95 18.94 -0.02
N CYS A 139 -25.77 18.98 -0.65
CA CYS A 139 -25.22 17.83 -1.37
C CYS A 139 -23.69 17.91 -1.52
N GLU A 140 -22.99 16.88 -1.06
CA GLU A 140 -21.57 16.66 -1.36
C GLU A 140 -21.46 15.74 -2.58
N LEU A 141 -21.20 16.33 -3.75
CA LEU A 141 -20.97 15.56 -4.98
C LEU A 141 -19.59 14.89 -5.00
N LEU A 142 -18.60 15.54 -4.38
CA LEU A 142 -17.24 15.04 -4.23
C LEU A 142 -16.85 14.97 -2.75
N ASP A 143 -16.74 13.74 -2.24
CA ASP A 143 -16.46 13.43 -0.83
C ASP A 143 -15.37 12.35 -0.64
N HIS A 144 -14.84 11.80 -1.73
CA HIS A 144 -13.82 10.74 -1.71
C HIS A 144 -12.56 11.07 -0.89
N LYS A 145 -11.91 10.00 -0.42
CA LYS A 145 -10.67 10.02 0.35
C LYS A 145 -9.46 9.73 -0.52
N ILE A 146 -8.29 10.16 -0.05
CA ILE A 146 -7.00 9.91 -0.66
C ILE A 146 -6.17 9.11 0.33
N TYR A 147 -5.91 7.85 0.00
CA TYR A 147 -5.04 6.95 0.77
C TYR A 147 -3.69 6.85 0.09
N CYS A 148 -2.62 6.85 0.87
CA CYS A 148 -1.29 6.57 0.35
C CYS A 148 -0.53 5.64 1.30
N LEU A 149 -0.10 4.48 0.77
CA LEU A 149 0.81 3.58 1.46
C LEU A 149 2.25 4.04 1.19
N CYS A 150 3.04 4.22 2.24
CA CYS A 150 4.44 4.60 2.15
C CYS A 150 5.28 3.80 3.15
N GLY A 151 6.58 3.66 2.88
CA GLY A 151 7.54 3.00 3.79
C GLY A 151 8.58 3.95 4.36
N ASP A 152 9.56 3.39 5.07
CA ASP A 152 10.68 4.14 5.66
C ASP A 152 11.39 5.01 4.61
N GLY A 153 11.75 4.42 3.48
CA GLY A 153 12.44 5.11 2.39
C GLY A 153 11.66 6.28 1.79
N ASP A 154 10.34 6.18 1.70
CA ASP A 154 9.50 7.30 1.25
C ASP A 154 9.56 8.47 2.23
N LEU A 155 9.57 8.18 3.53
CA LEU A 155 9.59 9.18 4.60
C LEU A 155 10.99 9.70 4.93
N GLN A 156 12.04 9.12 4.37
CA GLN A 156 13.40 9.65 4.39
C GLN A 156 13.63 10.68 3.28
N GLU A 157 12.91 10.57 2.17
CA GLU A 157 13.08 11.46 1.03
C GLU A 157 12.57 12.88 1.32
N GLY A 158 13.40 13.89 1.02
CA GLY A 158 13.11 15.30 1.32
C GLY A 158 11.80 15.80 0.69
N ILE A 159 11.45 15.28 -0.50
CA ILE A 159 10.19 15.62 -1.18
C ILE A 159 8.96 15.29 -0.33
N SER A 160 9.02 14.21 0.45
CA SER A 160 7.94 13.84 1.37
C SER A 160 7.81 14.85 2.51
N TYR A 161 8.93 15.40 3.01
CA TYR A 161 8.92 16.39 4.09
C TYR A 161 8.26 17.68 3.63
N GLU A 162 8.64 18.17 2.45
CA GLU A 162 8.08 19.35 1.82
C GLU A 162 6.57 19.20 1.62
N ALA A 163 6.15 18.08 1.01
CA ALA A 163 4.75 17.81 0.73
C ALA A 163 3.92 17.65 2.02
N CYS A 164 4.42 16.93 3.02
CA CYS A 164 3.71 16.72 4.28
C CYS A 164 3.61 18.01 5.12
N ALA A 165 4.64 18.86 5.11
CA ALA A 165 4.56 20.18 5.74
C ALA A 165 3.44 21.03 5.12
N LEU A 166 3.35 21.04 3.78
CA LEU A 166 2.30 21.77 3.07
C LEU A 166 0.90 21.18 3.34
N ALA A 167 0.76 19.85 3.32
CA ALA A 167 -0.52 19.19 3.55
C ALA A 167 -1.11 19.48 4.94
N GLY A 168 -0.25 19.51 5.96
CA GLY A 168 -0.66 19.86 7.32
C GLY A 168 -0.95 21.35 7.50
N HIS A 169 -0.21 22.23 6.83
CA HIS A 169 -0.53 23.66 6.75
C HIS A 169 -1.92 23.91 6.12
N LEU A 170 -2.25 23.19 5.06
CA LEU A 170 -3.53 23.28 4.34
C LEU A 170 -4.67 22.49 5.02
N ALA A 171 -4.39 21.77 6.12
CA ALA A 171 -5.36 20.92 6.82
C ALA A 171 -6.14 19.98 5.89
N LEU A 172 -5.45 19.29 4.97
CA LEU A 172 -6.03 18.36 4.00
C LEU A 172 -6.66 17.12 4.65
N LYS A 173 -7.83 17.27 5.27
CA LYS A 173 -8.52 16.26 6.11
C LYS A 173 -8.86 14.94 5.43
N ASP A 174 -8.91 14.92 4.11
CA ASP A 174 -9.23 13.72 3.33
C ASP A 174 -7.99 12.92 2.90
N LEU A 175 -6.79 13.40 3.26
CA LEU A 175 -5.53 12.70 3.06
C LEU A 175 -5.20 11.81 4.26
N ILE A 176 -5.02 10.52 3.98
CA ILE A 176 -4.68 9.48 4.94
C ILE A 176 -3.41 8.78 4.46
N LEU A 177 -2.29 9.03 5.13
CA LEU A 177 -1.06 8.27 4.92
C LEU A 177 -1.06 7.07 5.85
N ILE A 178 -0.72 5.91 5.31
CA ILE A 178 -0.49 4.69 6.06
C ILE A 178 0.96 4.32 5.87
N TYR A 179 1.75 4.58 6.92
CA TYR A 179 3.18 4.34 6.93
C TYR A 179 3.46 2.94 7.47
N ASP A 180 4.03 2.11 6.59
CA ASP A 180 4.58 0.79 6.90
C ASP A 180 5.87 0.93 7.71
N SER A 181 5.74 0.99 9.03
CA SER A 181 6.87 1.07 9.96
C SER A 181 7.34 -0.34 10.30
N ASN A 182 8.16 -0.91 9.42
CA ASN A 182 8.68 -2.27 9.57
C ASN A 182 10.16 -2.31 10.03
N ALA A 183 10.79 -1.14 10.15
CA ALA A 183 12.16 -0.93 10.61
C ALA A 183 13.25 -1.53 9.72
N ILE A 184 12.96 -1.84 8.46
CA ILE A 184 13.89 -2.47 7.51
C ILE A 184 13.96 -1.70 6.18
N THR A 185 15.18 -1.40 5.76
CA THR A 185 15.53 -0.88 4.43
C THR A 185 16.46 -1.86 3.69
N ILE A 186 16.98 -1.48 2.52
CA ILE A 186 17.92 -2.30 1.75
C ILE A 186 19.15 -2.69 2.58
N GLU A 187 19.74 -1.73 3.29
CA GLU A 187 20.97 -1.92 4.07
C GLU A 187 20.75 -2.61 5.42
N GLY A 188 19.51 -2.98 5.75
CA GLY A 188 19.16 -3.59 7.03
C GLY A 188 18.27 -2.72 7.90
N ASP A 189 18.52 -2.77 9.20
CA ASP A 189 17.77 -2.04 10.21
C ASP A 189 17.81 -0.51 9.95
N THR A 190 16.66 0.15 10.07
CA THR A 190 16.55 1.60 9.82
C THR A 190 17.48 2.42 10.72
N SER A 191 17.81 1.94 11.92
CA SER A 191 18.67 2.64 12.89
C SER A 191 20.10 2.88 12.40
N ILE A 192 20.53 2.21 11.32
CA ILE A 192 21.81 2.45 10.66
C ILE A 192 21.90 3.90 10.13
N ALA A 193 20.79 4.46 9.63
CA ALA A 193 20.78 5.75 8.96
C ALA A 193 19.57 6.64 9.33
N TRP A 194 18.65 6.18 10.17
CA TRP A 194 17.42 6.90 10.50
C TRP A 194 16.94 6.60 11.90
N SER A 195 16.74 7.66 12.70
CA SER A 195 16.44 7.56 14.14
C SER A 195 15.52 8.69 14.63
N GLU A 196 14.82 9.36 13.72
CA GLU A 196 13.89 10.43 14.10
C GLU A 196 12.62 9.89 14.76
N ASP A 197 11.93 10.77 15.50
CA ASP A 197 10.56 10.49 15.96
C ASP A 197 9.57 10.97 14.90
N VAL A 198 9.21 10.06 13.99
CA VAL A 198 8.25 10.33 12.89
C VAL A 198 6.94 10.87 13.42
N ALA A 199 6.45 10.36 14.55
CA ALA A 199 5.19 10.82 15.13
C ALA A 199 5.28 12.29 15.52
N LYS A 200 6.33 12.68 16.26
CA LYS A 200 6.53 14.09 16.65
C LYS A 200 6.73 15.00 15.45
N ARG A 201 7.43 14.53 14.41
CA ARG A 201 7.59 15.31 13.17
C ARG A 201 6.23 15.63 12.54
N PHE A 202 5.37 14.63 12.38
CA PHE A 202 4.05 14.81 11.79
C PHE A 202 3.10 15.62 12.69
N GLU A 203 3.15 15.41 14.00
CA GLU A 203 2.43 16.26 14.98
C GLU A 203 2.83 17.73 14.84
N ALA A 204 4.14 18.02 14.75
CA ALA A 204 4.66 19.37 14.54
C ALA A 204 4.24 19.97 13.18
N GLN A 205 4.00 19.14 12.18
CA GLN A 205 3.45 19.53 10.88
C GLN A 205 1.92 19.68 10.89
N ASN A 206 1.23 19.62 12.05
CA ASN A 206 -0.22 19.68 12.15
C ASN A 206 -0.95 18.49 11.48
N TRP A 207 -0.44 17.28 11.67
CA TRP A 207 -1.15 16.06 11.33
C TRP A 207 -1.85 15.45 12.54
N ASN A 208 -2.87 14.64 12.29
CA ASN A 208 -3.35 13.65 13.25
C ASN A 208 -2.43 12.42 13.15
N VAL A 209 -1.98 11.87 14.27
CA VAL A 209 -1.06 10.72 14.27
C VAL A 209 -1.68 9.58 15.07
N LEU A 210 -1.82 8.42 14.43
CA LEU A 210 -2.31 7.19 15.03
C LEU A 210 -1.20 6.15 14.97
N LYS A 211 -1.01 5.37 16.04
CA LYS A 211 -0.07 4.25 16.09
C LYS A 211 -0.84 2.96 16.29
N ILE A 212 -0.59 1.97 15.43
CA ILE A 212 -1.31 0.69 15.47
C ILE A 212 -0.38 -0.51 15.34
N SER A 213 -0.86 -1.68 15.75
CA SER A 213 -0.33 -2.95 15.26
C SER A 213 -0.86 -3.20 13.85
N GLY A 214 0.02 -3.17 12.84
CA GLY A 214 -0.34 -3.40 11.44
C GLY A 214 -0.70 -4.87 11.13
N HIS A 215 -0.69 -5.75 12.12
CA HIS A 215 -1.17 -7.14 12.03
C HIS A 215 -2.42 -7.39 12.88
N CYS A 216 -2.97 -6.35 13.52
CA CYS A 216 -4.24 -6.44 14.23
C CYS A 216 -5.36 -5.86 13.38
N TYR A 217 -6.23 -6.71 12.83
CA TYR A 217 -7.35 -6.26 11.98
C TYR A 217 -8.27 -5.26 12.67
N LYS A 218 -8.43 -5.35 13.99
CA LYS A 218 -9.26 -4.42 14.76
C LYS A 218 -8.60 -3.05 14.85
N ASP A 219 -7.30 -2.99 15.18
CA ASP A 219 -6.58 -1.72 15.28
C ASP A 219 -6.57 -0.98 13.94
N ILE A 220 -6.39 -1.70 12.82
CA ILE A 220 -6.43 -1.13 11.47
C ILE A 220 -7.81 -0.54 11.17
N ASP A 221 -8.87 -1.29 11.45
CA ASP A 221 -10.27 -0.90 11.21
C ASP A 221 -10.65 0.35 12.03
N GLU A 222 -10.30 0.37 13.31
CA GLU A 222 -10.54 1.51 14.21
C GLU A 222 -9.75 2.74 13.76
N ALA A 223 -8.47 2.60 13.39
CA ALA A 223 -7.67 3.73 12.93
C ALA A 223 -8.19 4.32 11.61
N LEU A 224 -8.66 3.49 10.67
CA LEU A 224 -9.29 3.97 9.44
C LEU A 224 -10.62 4.69 9.71
N HIS A 225 -11.42 4.23 10.67
CA HIS A 225 -12.63 4.94 11.11
C HIS A 225 -12.31 6.31 11.71
N VAL A 226 -11.29 6.40 12.57
CA VAL A 226 -10.84 7.67 13.14
C VAL A 226 -10.32 8.61 12.04
N ALA A 227 -9.46 8.11 11.15
CA ALA A 227 -8.85 8.89 10.08
C ALA A 227 -9.89 9.48 9.10
N LYS A 228 -10.93 8.72 8.75
CA LYS A 228 -12.02 9.19 7.86
C LYS A 228 -12.78 10.40 8.42
N ASN A 229 -12.83 10.55 9.74
CA ASN A 229 -13.57 11.61 10.43
C ASN A 229 -12.67 12.75 10.95
N ALA A 230 -11.38 12.72 10.62
CA ALA A 230 -10.43 13.74 11.04
C ALA A 230 -10.73 15.11 10.40
N THR A 231 -10.25 16.18 11.06
CA THR A 231 -10.36 17.57 10.58
C THR A 231 -9.05 18.10 9.96
N LYS A 232 -8.01 17.27 9.94
CA LYS A 232 -6.66 17.53 9.43
C LYS A 232 -6.08 16.23 8.85
N PRO A 233 -5.02 16.24 8.03
CA PRO A 233 -4.52 15.02 7.41
C PRO A 233 -4.06 14.02 8.49
N THR A 234 -4.21 12.73 8.23
CA THR A 234 -3.87 11.68 9.20
C THR A 234 -2.70 10.84 8.73
N LEU A 235 -1.73 10.62 9.62
CA LEU A 235 -0.70 9.60 9.50
C LEU A 235 -1.08 8.43 10.42
N ILE A 236 -1.24 7.25 9.83
CA ILE A 236 -1.34 5.98 10.55
C ILE A 236 0.04 5.33 10.48
N ILE A 237 0.76 5.31 11.60
CA ILE A 237 2.01 4.58 11.77
C ILE A 237 1.65 3.14 12.10
N ALA A 238 1.77 2.26 11.12
CA ALA A 238 1.44 0.85 11.26
C ALA A 238 2.71 0.04 11.48
N ASN A 239 2.88 -0.50 12.68
CA ASN A 239 4.00 -1.39 12.97
C ASN A 239 3.75 -2.75 12.33
N THR A 240 4.52 -3.11 11.31
CA THR A 240 4.43 -4.42 10.64
C THR A 240 5.75 -5.17 10.72
N VAL A 241 5.76 -6.40 10.20
CA VAL A 241 6.96 -7.20 9.99
C VAL A 241 7.13 -7.40 8.49
N ILE A 242 8.26 -6.93 7.94
CA ILE A 242 8.58 -7.15 6.52
C ILE A 242 8.62 -8.65 6.20
N GLY A 243 8.05 -9.05 5.07
CA GLY A 243 8.02 -10.46 4.68
C GLY A 243 7.15 -11.30 5.61
N LYS A 244 6.10 -10.74 6.23
CA LYS A 244 5.22 -11.49 7.14
C LYS A 244 4.74 -12.81 6.52
N GLY A 245 5.04 -13.92 7.18
CA GLY A 245 4.73 -15.26 6.72
C GLY A 245 5.87 -15.95 5.94
N ALA A 246 7.00 -15.29 5.69
CA ALA A 246 8.15 -15.85 4.94
C ALA A 246 9.07 -16.77 5.78
N GLY A 247 8.55 -17.40 6.83
CA GLY A 247 9.28 -18.38 7.63
C GLY A 247 10.52 -17.76 8.28
N GLU A 248 11.69 -18.35 8.02
CA GLU A 248 12.99 -17.92 8.57
C GLU A 248 13.50 -16.58 8.02
N LEU A 249 12.91 -16.07 6.93
CA LEU A 249 13.29 -14.77 6.35
C LEU A 249 12.43 -13.60 6.86
N GLU A 250 11.33 -13.87 7.58
CA GLU A 250 10.45 -12.85 8.14
C GLU A 250 11.23 -11.84 9.02
N GLY A 251 11.00 -10.55 8.82
CA GLY A 251 11.66 -9.48 9.58
C GLY A 251 13.09 -9.16 9.12
N THR A 252 13.57 -9.77 8.03
CA THR A 252 14.93 -9.56 7.53
C THR A 252 14.96 -8.77 6.22
N HIS A 253 16.03 -7.98 6.02
CA HIS A 253 16.29 -7.27 4.77
C HIS A 253 16.45 -8.19 3.55
N HIS A 254 16.71 -9.49 3.76
CA HIS A 254 16.74 -10.48 2.69
C HIS A 254 15.38 -10.65 1.99
N THR A 255 14.28 -10.28 2.63
CA THR A 255 12.95 -10.26 1.99
C THR A 255 12.67 -8.98 1.22
N HIS A 256 13.54 -7.97 1.27
CA HIS A 256 13.27 -6.67 0.69
C HIS A 256 13.12 -6.74 -0.84
N GLY A 257 14.14 -7.22 -1.55
CA GLY A 257 14.23 -7.08 -3.02
C GLY A 257 14.71 -8.32 -3.78
N ALA A 258 14.51 -9.51 -3.21
CA ALA A 258 14.87 -10.77 -3.86
C ALA A 258 13.75 -11.81 -3.72
N PRO A 259 13.61 -12.75 -4.69
CA PRO A 259 12.75 -13.91 -4.53
C PRO A 259 13.05 -14.71 -3.26
N LEU A 260 12.01 -15.18 -2.56
CA LEU A 260 12.13 -15.90 -1.30
C LEU A 260 12.73 -17.32 -1.46
N GLY A 261 12.61 -17.90 -2.66
CA GLY A 261 12.94 -19.28 -2.93
C GLY A 261 11.75 -20.22 -2.73
N GLU A 262 11.64 -21.22 -3.61
CA GLU A 262 10.50 -22.16 -3.63
C GLU A 262 10.32 -22.90 -2.30
N LYS A 263 11.42 -23.29 -1.64
CA LYS A 263 11.37 -23.98 -0.35
C LYS A 263 10.66 -23.16 0.72
N ILE A 264 10.96 -21.86 0.80
CA ILE A 264 10.33 -20.93 1.75
C ILE A 264 8.86 -20.79 1.43
N ILE A 265 8.51 -20.53 0.17
CA ILE A 265 7.12 -20.33 -0.25
C ILE A 265 6.27 -21.57 0.04
N LYS A 266 6.76 -22.77 -0.28
CA LYS A 266 6.08 -24.04 0.00
C LYS A 266 5.85 -24.24 1.50
N ALA A 267 6.87 -24.01 2.32
CA ALA A 267 6.77 -24.14 3.77
C ALA A 267 5.76 -23.13 4.36
N SER A 268 5.77 -21.89 3.87
CA SER A 268 4.84 -20.84 4.26
C SER A 268 3.39 -21.16 3.88
N LYS A 269 3.16 -21.63 2.65
CA LYS A 269 1.83 -22.07 2.19
C LYS A 269 1.27 -23.18 3.08
N LEU A 270 2.07 -24.22 3.33
CA LEU A 270 1.68 -25.33 4.18
C LEU A 270 1.31 -24.87 5.60
N LYS A 271 2.14 -24.00 6.20
CA LYS A 271 1.88 -23.44 7.55
C LYS A 271 0.55 -22.68 7.63
N GLU A 272 0.18 -21.98 6.57
CA GLU A 272 -1.04 -21.18 6.51
C GLU A 272 -2.25 -21.93 5.92
N GLY A 273 -2.13 -23.24 5.66
CA GLY A 273 -3.21 -24.10 5.18
C GLY A 273 -3.49 -23.99 3.68
N PHE A 274 -2.53 -23.52 2.89
CA PHE A 274 -2.58 -23.52 1.43
C PHE A 274 -1.84 -24.75 0.88
N ASP A 275 -2.27 -25.24 -0.28
CA ASP A 275 -1.55 -26.30 -0.99
C ASP A 275 -0.17 -25.79 -1.43
N PRO A 276 0.94 -26.38 -0.96
CA PRO A 276 2.29 -25.91 -1.28
C PRO A 276 2.65 -26.10 -2.77
N GLU A 277 2.00 -27.00 -3.49
CA GLU A 277 2.32 -27.28 -4.89
C GLU A 277 1.58 -26.36 -5.88
N ILE A 278 0.53 -25.67 -5.44
CA ILE A 278 -0.24 -24.76 -6.28
C ILE A 278 0.37 -23.35 -6.21
N GLN A 279 0.82 -22.85 -7.36
CA GLN A 279 1.19 -21.45 -7.55
C GLN A 279 -0.02 -20.62 -7.99
N PHE A 280 -0.03 -19.33 -7.64
CA PHE A 280 -1.09 -18.39 -7.98
C PHE A 280 -2.48 -18.87 -7.51
N ASN A 281 -2.53 -19.51 -6.34
CA ASN A 281 -3.75 -20.08 -5.77
C ASN A 281 -4.67 -18.98 -5.24
N ILE A 282 -5.90 -18.91 -5.77
CA ILE A 282 -6.97 -18.04 -5.29
C ILE A 282 -8.14 -18.92 -4.85
N PRO A 283 -8.33 -19.10 -3.52
CA PRO A 283 -9.46 -19.85 -2.99
C PRO A 283 -10.80 -19.23 -3.41
N GLN A 284 -11.82 -20.07 -3.65
CA GLN A 284 -13.16 -19.64 -4.06
C GLN A 284 -14.06 -19.22 -2.88
N ASP A 285 -13.63 -19.53 -1.65
CA ASP A 285 -14.37 -19.38 -0.39
C ASP A 285 -13.83 -18.28 0.53
#